data_AF-A0A0Q6SPK6-F1
#
_entry.id   AF-A0A0Q6SPK6-F1
#
_cell.length_a   1.000
_cell.length_b   1.000
_cell.length_c   1.000
_cell.angle_alpha   90.00
_cell.angle_beta   90.00
_cell.angle_gamma   90.00
#
_symmetry.space_group_name_H-M   'P 1'
#
loop_
_entity.id
_entity.type
_entity.pdbx_description
1 polymer ?
#
loop_
_entity_poly.entity_id
_entity_poly.type
_entity_poly.pdbx_seq_one_letter_code
_entity_poly.pdbx_strand_id
1 'polypeptide(L)'
;MTSAKLTLRPLVGLMQGRPTDEVERHAIEEIEKHRQLRDAARRLEELVDTHSDPVSGSEVERSYVSAMIAVHAQQTVVSTLLDILGYIPEVPTRATN
;
A
#
# COMPACT_ATOMS: atom_id res chain seq x y z
N MET A 1 -0.18 20.43 14.16
CA MET A 1 -0.82 20.25 12.84
C MET A 1 -1.42 18.86 12.82
N THR A 2 -2.73 18.72 13.01
CA THR A 2 -3.41 17.43 12.87
C THR A 2 -3.35 17.04 11.40
N SER A 3 -2.56 16.03 11.06
CA SER A 3 -2.50 15.50 9.70
C SER A 3 -3.89 15.01 9.32
N ALA A 4 -4.55 15.71 8.40
CA ALA A 4 -5.88 15.31 7.93
C ALA A 4 -5.75 14.00 7.17
N LYS A 5 -6.31 12.93 7.72
CA LYS A 5 -6.33 11.61 7.09
C LYS A 5 -7.13 11.68 5.79
N LEU A 6 -6.54 11.24 4.69
CA LEU A 6 -7.22 11.16 3.39
C LEU A 6 -8.14 9.92 3.38
N THR A 7 -9.43 10.14 3.17
CA THR A 7 -10.42 9.07 3.00
C THR A 7 -10.94 9.06 1.57
N LEU A 8 -10.90 7.91 0.91
CA LEU A 8 -11.42 7.75 -0.46
C LEU A 8 -12.93 7.57 -0.43
N ARG A 9 -13.69 8.67 -0.55
CA ARG A 9 -15.17 8.62 -0.60
C ARG A 9 -15.75 7.65 -1.65
N PRO A 10 -15.16 7.50 -2.85
CA PRO A 10 -15.65 6.50 -3.81
C PRO A 10 -15.59 5.08 -3.25
N LEU A 11 -14.56 4.74 -2.47
CA LEU A 11 -14.42 3.43 -1.85
C LEU A 11 -15.46 3.21 -0.75
N VAL A 12 -15.77 4.25 0.05
CA VAL A 12 -16.87 4.23 1.01
C VAL A 12 -18.20 3.90 0.30
N GLY A 13 -18.48 4.56 -0.81
CA GLY A 13 -19.68 4.29 -1.61
C GLY A 13 -19.72 2.87 -2.18
N LEU A 14 -18.57 2.34 -2.63
CA LEU A 14 -18.48 0.96 -3.15
C LEU A 14 -18.69 -0.11 -2.07
N MET A 15 -18.30 0.17 -0.82
CA MET A 15 -18.43 -0.77 0.30
C MET A 15 -19.75 -0.65 1.05
N GLN A 16 -20.51 0.43 0.83
CA GLN A 16 -21.76 0.69 1.53
C GLN A 16 -22.79 -0.43 1.27
N GLY A 17 -23.34 -1.00 2.35
CA GLY A 17 -24.37 -2.05 2.28
C GLY A 17 -23.84 -3.44 1.97
N ARG A 18 -22.52 -3.62 1.83
CA ARG A 18 -21.91 -4.95 1.67
C ARG A 18 -21.83 -5.69 3.01
N PRO A 19 -21.89 -7.04 2.99
CA PRO A 19 -21.59 -7.86 4.16
C PRO A 19 -20.18 -7.57 4.71
N THR A 20 -20.03 -7.59 6.04
CA THR A 20 -18.76 -7.28 6.70
C THR A 20 -17.63 -8.23 6.28
N ASP A 21 -17.92 -9.51 6.08
CA ASP A 21 -16.96 -10.52 5.63
C ASP A 21 -16.45 -10.25 4.20
N GLU A 22 -17.27 -9.65 3.33
CA GLU A 22 -16.85 -9.22 2.00
C GLU A 22 -15.90 -8.02 2.08
N VAL A 23 -16.22 -7.02 2.91
CA VAL A 23 -15.33 -5.86 3.12
C VAL A 23 -14.01 -6.29 3.76
N GLU A 24 -14.07 -7.23 4.70
CA GLU A 24 -12.90 -7.79 5.38
C GLU A 24 -11.96 -8.49 4.40
N ARG A 25 -12.50 -9.34 3.52
CA ARG A 25 -11.73 -10.00 2.47
C ARG A 25 -10.98 -9.00 1.58
N HIS A 26 -11.65 -7.94 1.14
CA HIS A 26 -10.99 -6.88 0.37
C HIS A 26 -9.90 -6.15 1.17
N ALA A 27 -10.12 -5.88 2.45
CA ALA A 27 -9.10 -5.27 3.29
C ALA A 27 -7.85 -6.17 3.41
N ILE A 28 -8.03 -7.48 3.60
CA ILE A 28 -6.92 -8.45 3.65
C ILE A 28 -6.13 -8.42 2.34
N GLU A 29 -6.81 -8.53 1.19
CA GLU A 29 -6.18 -8.50 -0.14
C GLU A 29 -5.39 -7.20 -0.37
N GLU A 30 -5.97 -6.04 -0.04
CA GLU A 30 -5.32 -4.75 -0.25
C GLU A 30 -4.17 -4.50 0.75
N ILE A 31 -4.21 -5.09 1.96
CA ILE A 31 -3.08 -5.10 2.90
C ILE A 31 -1.92 -5.94 2.35
N GLU A 32 -2.19 -7.12 1.80
CA GLU A 32 -1.17 -7.95 1.18
C GLU A 32 -0.50 -7.25 0.00
N LYS A 33 -1.31 -6.64 -0.87
CA LYS A 33 -0.82 -5.82 -1.99
C LYS A 33 0.03 -4.64 -1.51
N HIS A 34 -0.40 -3.95 -0.45
CA HIS A 34 0.41 -2.88 0.15
C HIS A 34 1.78 -3.38 0.63
N ARG A 35 1.84 -4.54 1.29
CA ARG A 35 3.10 -5.16 1.72
C ARG A 35 4.00 -5.47 0.53
N GLN A 36 3.45 -6.05 -0.54
CA GLN A 36 4.20 -6.36 -1.77
C GLN A 36 4.79 -5.10 -2.43
N LEU A 37 4.00 -4.02 -2.53
CA LEU A 37 4.47 -2.74 -3.07
C LEU A 37 5.58 -2.16 -2.22
N ARG A 38 5.44 -2.20 -0.89
CA ARG A 38 6.46 -1.71 0.05
C ARG A 38 7.76 -2.51 -0.08
N ASP A 39 7.66 -3.83 -0.18
CA ASP A 39 8.83 -4.70 -0.32
C ASP A 39 9.54 -4.46 -1.67
N ALA A 40 8.80 -4.14 -2.73
CA ALA A 40 9.36 -3.74 -4.02
C ALA A 40 10.04 -2.36 -3.96
N ALA A 41 9.41 -1.37 -3.33
CA ALA A 41 9.99 -0.04 -3.14
C ALA A 41 11.29 -0.11 -2.31
N ARG A 42 11.33 -0.94 -1.27
CA ARG A 42 12.52 -1.15 -0.44
C ARG A 42 13.70 -1.72 -1.24
N ARG A 43 13.46 -2.69 -2.13
CA ARG A 43 14.52 -3.22 -3.01
C ARG A 43 15.07 -2.14 -3.94
N LEU A 44 14.22 -1.22 -4.40
CA LEU A 44 14.66 -0.09 -5.24
C LEU A 44 15.45 0.93 -4.42
N GLU A 45 15.06 1.20 -3.16
CA GLU A 45 15.81 2.06 -2.24
C GLU A 45 17.25 1.55 -2.03
N GLU A 46 17.40 0.26 -1.72
CA GLU A 46 18.69 -0.40 -1.58
C GLU A 46 19.52 -0.31 -2.88
N LEU A 47 18.85 -0.29 -4.04
CA LEU A 47 19.49 -0.14 -5.34
C LEU A 47 19.95 1.31 -5.59
N VAL A 48 19.14 2.31 -5.23
CA VAL A 48 19.53 3.74 -5.31
C VAL A 48 20.81 3.97 -4.52
N ASP A 49 20.90 3.43 -3.31
CA ASP A 49 22.04 3.61 -2.41
C ASP A 49 23.35 2.99 -2.93
N THR A 50 23.27 2.01 -3.84
CA THR A 50 24.43 1.24 -4.34
C THR A 50 24.93 1.70 -5.70
N HIS A 51 24.18 2.55 -6.43
CA HIS A 51 24.58 2.98 -7.77
C HIS A 51 25.55 4.16 -7.74
N SER A 52 26.75 3.95 -8.29
CA SER A 52 27.77 4.99 -8.47
C SER A 52 27.74 5.67 -9.85
N ASP A 53 27.05 5.06 -10.84
CA ASP A 53 26.91 5.63 -12.19
C ASP A 53 25.75 6.64 -12.24
N PRO A 54 25.98 7.90 -12.69
CA PRO A 54 24.95 8.94 -12.69
C PRO A 54 23.74 8.65 -13.58
N VAL A 55 23.94 7.97 -14.72
CA VAL A 55 22.85 7.72 -15.69
C VAL A 55 21.94 6.62 -15.16
N SER A 56 22.50 5.46 -14.79
CA SER A 56 21.72 4.37 -14.19
C SER A 56 21.11 4.77 -12.84
N GLY A 57 21.80 5.58 -12.03
CA GLY A 57 21.27 6.11 -10.77
C GLY A 57 19.98 6.91 -10.98
N SER A 58 19.91 7.75 -12.02
CA SER A 58 18.72 8.56 -12.31
C SER A 58 17.48 7.74 -12.73
N GLU A 59 17.68 6.60 -13.39
CA GLU A 59 16.59 5.69 -13.77
C GLU A 59 16.07 4.89 -12.57
N VAL A 60 16.98 4.42 -11.70
CA VAL A 60 16.64 3.72 -10.47
C VAL A 60 15.92 4.66 -9.50
N GLU A 61 16.36 5.91 -9.37
CA GLU A 61 15.69 6.92 -8.55
C GLU A 61 14.26 7.19 -9.05
N ARG A 62 14.06 7.33 -10.36
CA ARG A 62 12.72 7.52 -10.95
C ARG A 62 11.81 6.32 -10.65
N SER A 63 12.36 5.11 -10.80
CA SER A 63 11.67 3.86 -10.49
C SER A 63 11.28 3.79 -9.00
N TYR A 64 12.19 4.17 -8.11
CA TYR A 64 11.94 4.25 -6.67
C TYR A 64 10.83 5.25 -6.34
N VAL A 65 10.87 6.46 -6.88
CA VAL A 65 9.83 7.48 -6.67
C VAL A 65 8.47 6.97 -7.14
N SER A 66 8.40 6.33 -8.32
CA SER A 66 7.16 5.74 -8.82
C SER A 66 6.62 4.64 -7.89
N ALA A 67 7.50 3.78 -7.36
CA ALA A 67 7.12 2.76 -6.40
C ALA A 67 6.60 3.37 -5.09
N MET A 68 7.24 4.43 -4.57
CA MET A 68 6.80 5.13 -3.36
C MET A 68 5.45 5.82 -3.54
N ILE A 69 5.19 6.42 -4.71
CA ILE A 69 3.86 6.95 -5.05
C ILE A 69 2.81 5.83 -4.98
N ALA A 70 3.10 4.66 -5.57
CA ALA A 70 2.19 3.52 -5.53
C ALA A 70 1.94 3.02 -4.09
N VAL A 71 3.00 2.95 -3.26
CA VAL A 71 2.89 2.57 -1.83
C VAL A 71 1.95 3.51 -1.08
N HIS A 72 2.10 4.83 -1.27
CA HIS A 72 1.27 5.82 -0.57
C HIS A 72 -0.17 5.89 -1.09
N ALA A 73 -0.37 5.76 -2.40
CA ALA A 73 -1.69 5.63 -2.98
C ALA A 73 -2.42 4.40 -2.40
N GLN A 74 -1.73 3.26 -2.36
CA GLN A 74 -2.25 2.01 -1.80
C GLN A 74 -2.50 2.11 -0.28
N GLN A 75 -1.64 2.80 0.48
CA GLN A 75 -1.86 3.04 1.91
C GLN A 75 -3.16 3.79 2.16
N THR A 76 -3.53 4.71 1.27
CA THR A 76 -4.80 5.45 1.37
C THR A 76 -6.01 4.53 1.16
N VAL A 77 -5.90 3.54 0.25
CA VAL A 77 -6.91 2.49 0.04
C VAL A 77 -7.06 1.65 1.30
N VAL A 78 -5.97 1.04 1.78
CA VAL A 78 -5.96 0.21 2.99
C VAL A 78 -6.55 0.98 4.16
N SER A 79 -6.07 2.20 4.37
CA SER A 79 -6.52 3.02 5.49
C SER A 79 -8.00 3.37 5.42
N THR A 80 -8.57 3.56 4.23
CA THR A 80 -10.00 3.81 4.05
C THR A 80 -10.82 2.54 4.34
N LEU A 81 -10.36 1.36 3.91
CA LEU A 81 -11.03 0.08 4.19
C LEU A 81 -11.03 -0.24 5.69
N LEU A 82 -9.92 0.01 6.37
CA LEU A 82 -9.82 -0.16 7.83
C LEU A 82 -10.75 0.78 8.58
N ASP A 83 -10.93 2.02 8.11
CA ASP A 83 -11.91 2.95 8.69
C ASP A 83 -13.35 2.47 8.49
N ILE A 84 -13.65 1.82 7.36
CA ILE A 84 -14.97 1.23 7.10
C ILE A 84 -15.21 0.00 7.99
N LEU A 85 -14.20 -0.86 8.19
CA LEU A 85 -14.29 -2.05 9.04
C LEU A 85 -14.34 -1.72 10.54
N GLY A 86 -13.63 -0.68 10.96
CA GLY A 86 -13.49 -0.30 12.37
C GLY A 86 -12.45 -1.11 13.15
N TYR A 87 -11.77 -2.06 12.50
CA TYR A 87 -10.67 -2.85 13.08
C TYR A 87 -9.67 -3.28 11.99
N ILE A 88 -8.52 -3.81 12.41
CA ILE A 88 -7.51 -4.39 11.50
C ILE A 88 -7.72 -5.91 11.48
N PRO A 89 -8.05 -6.52 10.32
CA PRO A 89 -8.25 -7.96 10.24
C PRO A 89 -6.93 -8.73 10.40
N GLU A 90 -7.03 -9.97 10.84
CA GLU A 90 -5.90 -10.88 10.85
C GLU A 90 -5.52 -11.24 9.41
N VAL A 91 -4.33 -10.81 8.99
CA VAL A 91 -3.79 -11.15 7.67
C VAL A 91 -2.89 -12.36 7.82
N PRO A 92 -3.18 -13.50 7.15
CA PRO A 92 -2.33 -14.67 7.20
C PRO A 92 -0.88 -14.30 6.88
N THR A 93 0.04 -14.68 7.76
CA THR A 93 1.45 -14.66 7.39
C THR A 93 1.65 -15.74 6.34
N ARG A 94 2.01 -15.33 5.12
CA ARG A 94 2.34 -16.25 4.04
C ARG A 94 3.48 -17.14 4.52
N ALA A 95 3.16 -18.37 4.92
CA ALA A 95 4.17 -19.35 5.32
C ALA A 95 5.12 -19.54 4.13
N THR A 96 6.39 -19.24 4.33
CA THR A 96 7.46 -19.55 3.40
C THR A 96 7.57 -21.07 3.34
N ASN A 97 6.98 -21.68 2.31
CA ASN A 97 7.31 -23.05 1.88
C ASN A 97 8.47 -22.99 0.89
#